data_AF-A0A9E5PL70-F1
#
_entry.id   AF-A0A9E5PL70-F1
#
_cell.length_a   1.000
_cell.length_b   1.000
_cell.length_c   1.000
_cell.angle_alpha   90.00
_cell.angle_beta   90.00
_cell.angle_gamma   90.00
#
_symmetry.space_group_name_H-M   'P 1'
#
loop_
_entity.id
_entity.type
_entity.pdbx_description
1 polymer ?
#
loop_
_entity_poly.entity_id
_entity_poly.type
_entity_poly.pdbx_seq_one_letter_code
_entity_poly.pdbx_strand_id
1 'polypeptide(L)'
;MRRWGGAKFTNRRMCLTFTPSTPLDSGMSYTMHIGGGMMDATGHVIDLEQHGPRMGGVWVTQHMIDQRIMQGGMMMNDMTGPGWRHANGTYGMVFTFTTG
;
A
#
# COMPACT_ATOMS: atom_id res chain seq x y z
N MET A 1 -4.98 -17.61 -2.52
CA MET A 1 -4.85 -16.31 -1.81
C MET A 1 -3.73 -16.46 -0.79
N ARG A 2 -2.57 -15.81 -0.98
CA ARG A 2 -1.46 -15.88 0.00
C ARG A 2 -1.74 -14.88 1.13
N ARG A 3 -1.69 -15.33 2.39
CA ARG A 3 -1.94 -14.49 3.57
C ARG A 3 -0.62 -13.92 4.10
N TRP A 4 -0.64 -12.71 4.63
CA TRP A 4 0.51 -12.14 5.34
C TRP A 4 0.54 -12.67 6.78
N GLY A 5 1.73 -13.03 7.27
CA GLY A 5 1.91 -13.67 8.59
C GLY A 5 1.87 -12.70 9.78
N GLY A 6 1.94 -11.39 9.51
CA GLY A 6 1.86 -10.33 10.50
C GLY A 6 2.68 -9.10 10.09
N ALA A 7 2.42 -7.97 10.75
CA ALA A 7 3.21 -6.76 10.65
C ALA A 7 3.84 -6.47 12.02
N LYS A 8 5.12 -6.09 12.04
CA LYS A 8 5.83 -5.70 13.28
C LYS A 8 6.35 -4.28 13.16
N PHE A 9 6.08 -3.46 14.17
CA PHE A 9 6.72 -2.17 14.36
C PHE A 9 8.05 -2.37 15.09
N THR A 10 9.13 -1.77 14.59
CA THR A 10 10.40 -1.68 15.32
C THR A 10 10.62 -0.26 15.82
N ASN A 11 10.71 -0.10 17.15
CA ASN A 11 10.61 1.22 17.81
C ASN A 11 11.75 2.20 17.46
N ARG A 12 12.84 1.74 16.85
CA ARG A 12 14.04 2.55 16.66
C ARG A 12 14.12 3.29 15.32
N ARG A 13 13.23 3.03 14.35
CA ARG A 13 13.36 3.62 12.99
C ARG A 13 12.05 3.95 12.23
N MET A 14 10.89 4.08 12.88
CA MET A 14 9.61 4.29 12.14
C MET A 14 9.42 3.28 11.00
N CYS A 15 9.86 2.03 11.21
CA CYS A 15 9.88 1.01 10.17
C CYS A 15 8.81 -0.04 10.45
N LEU A 16 7.95 -0.27 9.45
CA LEU A 16 6.97 -1.33 9.43
C LEU A 16 7.50 -2.48 8.57
N THR A 17 7.69 -3.65 9.18
CA THR A 17 8.14 -4.85 8.46
C THR A 17 6.96 -5.78 8.24
N PHE A 18 6.72 -6.13 6.99
CA PHE A 18 5.75 -7.14 6.57
C PHE A 18 6.49 -8.44 6.29
N THR A 19 6.15 -9.51 7.01
CA THR A 19 6.71 -10.84 6.75
C THR A 19 5.63 -11.72 6.14
N PRO A 20 5.76 -12.15 4.87
CA PRO A 20 4.79 -13.06 4.28
C PRO A 20 4.90 -14.43 4.97
N SER A 21 3.77 -15.14 5.11
CA SER A 21 3.78 -16.48 5.76
C SER A 21 4.45 -17.56 4.90
N THR A 22 4.73 -17.22 3.64
CA THR A 22 5.43 -18.03 2.67
C THR A 22 6.48 -17.13 2.03
N PRO A 23 7.72 -17.61 1.77
CA PRO A 23 8.70 -16.83 1.04
C PRO A 23 8.12 -16.26 -0.26
N LEU A 24 8.58 -15.05 -0.62
CA LEU A 24 8.28 -14.50 -1.93
C LEU A 24 9.04 -15.28 -3.00
N ASP A 25 8.40 -15.50 -4.14
CA ASP A 25 9.01 -16.16 -5.29
C ASP A 25 10.06 -15.21 -5.89
N SER A 26 11.24 -15.72 -6.27
CA SER A 26 12.32 -14.91 -6.87
C SER A 26 11.94 -14.42 -8.28
N GLY A 27 12.44 -13.24 -8.67
CA GLY A 27 12.19 -12.62 -9.98
C GLY A 27 10.75 -12.13 -10.20
N MET A 28 9.92 -12.15 -9.16
CA MET A 28 8.51 -11.76 -9.25
C MET A 28 8.29 -10.33 -8.77
N SER A 29 7.42 -9.62 -9.46
CA SER A 29 7.00 -8.27 -9.06
C SER A 29 5.86 -8.34 -8.06
N TYR A 30 6.02 -7.61 -6.97
CA TYR A 30 5.03 -7.47 -5.91
C TYR A 30 4.65 -5.99 -5.75
N THR A 31 3.40 -5.76 -5.37
CA THR A 31 2.87 -4.41 -5.14
C THR A 31 2.32 -4.32 -3.72
N MET A 32 2.74 -3.28 -3.01
CA MET A 32 2.19 -2.90 -1.71
C MET A 32 1.36 -1.63 -1.89
N HIS A 33 0.14 -1.64 -1.36
CA HIS A 33 -0.73 -0.47 -1.34
C HIS A 33 -0.89 0.01 0.10
N ILE A 34 -0.52 1.27 0.33
CA ILE A 34 -0.74 1.96 1.59
C ILE A 34 -1.95 2.88 1.42
N GLY A 35 -3.03 2.59 2.12
CA GLY A 35 -4.27 3.37 2.05
C GLY A 35 -4.08 4.79 2.59
N GLY A 36 -4.72 5.76 1.93
CA GLY A 36 -4.60 7.18 2.25
C GLY A 36 -5.21 7.59 3.59
N GLY A 37 -6.15 6.81 4.13
CA GLY A 37 -6.75 7.02 5.44
C GLY A 37 -6.06 6.24 6.56
N MET A 38 -4.89 5.65 6.31
CA MET A 38 -4.15 4.93 7.35
C MET A 38 -3.66 5.90 8.42
N MET A 39 -3.91 5.55 9.68
CA MET A 39 -3.54 6.35 10.85
C MET A 39 -2.56 5.58 11.74
N ASP A 40 -1.74 6.32 12.47
CA ASP A 40 -0.95 5.78 13.57
C ASP A 40 -1.83 5.48 14.81
N ALA A 41 -1.21 4.90 15.85
CA ALA A 41 -1.92 4.54 17.07
C ALA A 41 -2.49 5.74 17.85
N THR A 42 -2.04 6.96 17.53
CA THR A 42 -2.53 8.22 18.12
C THR A 42 -3.59 8.91 17.26
N GLY A 43 -3.94 8.34 16.10
CA GLY A 43 -4.95 8.87 15.19
C GLY A 43 -4.41 9.86 14.16
N HIS A 44 -3.08 10.05 14.06
CA HIS A 44 -2.51 10.90 13.01
C HIS A 44 -2.43 10.14 11.69
N VAL A 45 -2.79 10.80 10.60
CA VAL A 45 -2.65 10.23 9.25
C VAL A 45 -1.17 10.01 8.93
N ILE A 46 -0.87 8.89 8.28
CA ILE A 46 0.49 8.63 7.76
C ILE A 46 0.80 9.64 6.65
N ASP A 47 1.89 10.38 6.82
CA ASP A 47 2.38 11.30 5.80
C ASP A 47 2.95 10.53 4.59
N LEU A 48 2.14 10.44 3.55
CA LEU A 48 2.52 9.87 2.26
C LEU A 48 3.11 10.91 1.31
N GLU A 49 3.01 12.20 1.61
CA GLU A 49 3.40 13.29 0.70
C GLU A 49 4.90 13.57 0.76
N GLN A 50 5.45 13.69 1.98
CA GLN A 50 6.85 14.09 2.16
C GLN A 50 7.84 13.02 1.69
N HIS A 51 7.53 11.75 1.94
CA HIS A 51 8.47 10.64 1.75
C HIS A 51 8.06 9.64 0.68
N GLY A 52 6.76 9.45 0.45
CA GLY A 52 6.23 8.42 -0.44
C GLY A 52 6.81 8.47 -1.86
N PRO A 53 6.74 9.61 -2.58
CA PRO A 53 7.23 9.71 -3.95
C PRO A 53 8.75 9.49 -4.06
N ARG A 54 9.51 9.95 -3.05
CA ARG A 54 10.98 9.77 -3.01
C ARG A 54 11.40 8.31 -2.82
N MET A 55 10.49 7.46 -2.31
CA MET A 55 10.69 6.02 -2.17
C MET A 55 10.15 5.22 -3.38
N GLY A 56 9.79 5.89 -4.48
CA GLY A 56 9.25 5.25 -5.69
C GLY A 56 7.75 4.95 -5.61
N GLY A 57 7.05 5.54 -4.63
CA GLY A 57 5.61 5.39 -4.51
C GLY A 57 4.85 6.20 -5.57
N VAL A 58 3.74 5.63 -6.05
CA VAL A 58 2.85 6.25 -7.03
C VAL A 58 1.47 6.43 -6.42
N TRP A 59 0.90 7.62 -6.52
CA TRP A 59 -0.45 7.89 -6.02
C TRP A 59 -1.49 7.07 -6.77
N VAL A 60 -2.43 6.49 -6.02
CA VAL A 60 -3.56 5.76 -6.56
C VAL A 60 -4.70 6.73 -6.85
N THR A 61 -4.86 7.11 -8.11
CA THR A 61 -5.95 8.02 -8.54
C THR A 61 -7.21 7.23 -8.90
N GLN A 62 -8.37 7.90 -8.90
CA GLN A 62 -9.63 7.31 -9.37
C GLN A 62 -9.48 6.75 -10.79
N HIS A 63 -8.84 7.49 -11.69
CA HIS A 63 -8.61 7.06 -13.06
C HIS A 63 -7.80 5.75 -13.16
N MET A 64 -6.79 5.59 -12.29
CA MET A 64 -6.00 4.35 -12.24
C MET A 64 -6.80 3.17 -11.67
N ILE A 65 -7.71 3.42 -10.73
CA ILE A 65 -8.66 2.42 -10.24
C ILE A 65 -9.59 1.99 -11.36
N ASP A 66 -10.20 2.96 -12.07
CA ASP A 66 -11.13 2.70 -13.17
C ASP A 66 -10.48 1.93 -14.32
N GLN A 67 -9.21 2.23 -14.65
CA GLN A 67 -8.44 1.53 -15.68
C GLN A 67 -7.99 0.11 -15.25
N ARG A 68 -7.65 -0.10 -13.98
CA ARG A 68 -7.21 -1.41 -13.46
C ARG A 68 -8.37 -2.37 -13.19
N ILE A 69 -9.58 -1.87 -12.98
CA ILE A 69 -10.81 -2.68 -12.89
C ILE A 69 -11.05 -3.48 -14.19
N MET A 70 -10.57 -3.02 -15.35
CA MET A 70 -10.68 -3.75 -16.62
C MET A 70 -9.62 -4.86 -16.82
N GLN A 71 -8.59 -4.96 -15.98
CA GLN A 71 -7.54 -5.99 -16.07
C GLN A 71 -7.69 -7.13 -15.02
N GLY A 72 -8.92 -7.44 -14.61
CA GLY A 72 -9.25 -8.74 -13.99
C GLY A 72 -8.82 -8.96 -12.53
N GLY A 73 -8.51 -7.90 -11.77
CA GLY A 73 -8.11 -8.01 -10.36
C GLY A 73 -9.27 -7.80 -9.38
N MET A 74 -9.83 -8.87 -8.83
CA MET A 74 -10.92 -8.88 -7.83
C MET A 74 -10.52 -8.32 -6.44
N MET A 75 -9.88 -7.15 -6.32
CA MET A 75 -9.47 -6.61 -5.01
C MET A 75 -9.74 -5.11 -4.76
N MET A 76 -10.29 -4.35 -5.71
CA MET A 76 -10.39 -2.88 -5.58
C MET A 76 -11.73 -2.36 -5.02
N ASN A 77 -12.82 -3.14 -5.03
CA ASN A 77 -14.11 -2.66 -4.55
C ASN A 77 -14.11 -2.37 -3.03
N ASP A 78 -13.27 -3.09 -2.28
CA ASP A 78 -13.04 -2.86 -0.85
C ASP A 78 -11.97 -1.78 -0.58
N MET A 79 -11.29 -1.28 -1.64
CA MET A 79 -10.17 -0.32 -1.57
C MET A 79 -10.55 1.12 -1.97
N THR A 80 -11.83 1.39 -2.23
CA THR A 80 -12.38 2.74 -2.48
C THR A 80 -13.16 3.29 -1.28
N GLY A 81 -13.24 2.54 -0.19
CA GLY A 81 -13.96 2.94 1.02
C GLY A 81 -13.33 4.17 1.72
N PRO A 82 -14.05 4.81 2.66
CA PRO A 82 -13.61 6.04 3.32
C PRO A 82 -12.21 5.95 3.96
N GLY A 83 -11.84 4.78 4.51
CA GLY A 83 -10.53 4.53 5.12
C GLY A 83 -9.36 4.44 4.13
N TRP A 84 -9.64 4.47 2.82
CA TRP A 84 -8.62 4.43 1.77
C TRP A 84 -8.32 5.80 1.19
N ARG A 85 -9.21 6.77 1.38
CA ARG A 85 -9.12 8.08 0.75
C ARG A 85 -8.13 8.97 1.50
N HIS A 86 -7.19 9.55 0.75
CA HIS A 86 -6.27 10.57 1.23
C HIS A 86 -6.88 11.97 1.07
N ALA A 87 -6.41 12.95 1.86
CA ALA A 87 -6.89 14.33 1.82
C ALA A 87 -6.73 14.99 0.43
N ASN A 88 -5.72 14.59 -0.34
CA ASN A 88 -5.47 15.07 -1.70
C ASN A 88 -6.41 14.45 -2.77
N GLY A 89 -7.43 13.68 -2.37
CA GLY A 89 -8.41 13.09 -3.28
C GLY A 89 -7.99 11.77 -3.93
N THR A 90 -6.78 11.28 -3.63
CA THR A 90 -6.30 9.95 -4.05
C THR A 90 -6.72 8.86 -3.06
N TYR A 91 -6.41 7.61 -3.35
CA TYR A 91 -6.71 6.45 -2.52
C TYR A 91 -5.46 5.88 -1.84
N GLY A 92 -4.48 6.74 -1.56
CA GLY A 92 -3.18 6.35 -1.00
C GLY A 92 -2.12 6.09 -2.08
N MET A 93 -1.14 5.25 -1.77
CA MET A 93 0.07 5.10 -2.57
C MET A 93 0.45 3.64 -2.78
N VAL A 94 0.89 3.31 -4.00
CA VAL A 94 1.41 1.98 -4.35
C VAL A 94 2.92 2.00 -4.50
N PHE A 95 3.57 0.95 -4.02
CA PHE A 95 4.99 0.68 -4.16
C PHE A 95 5.16 -0.66 -4.85
N THR A 96 5.95 -0.69 -5.92
CA THR A 96 6.24 -1.93 -6.66
C THR A 96 7.71 -2.25 -6.54
N PHE A 97 8.02 -3.51 -6.23
CA PHE A 97 9.38 -4.01 -6.17
C PHE A 97 9.45 -5.41 -6.79
N THR A 98 10.64 -5.80 -7.23
CA THR A 98 10.92 -7.13 -7.77
C THR A 98 11.88 -7.85 -6.83
N THR A 99 11.61 -9.12 -6.54
CA THR A 99 12.47 -9.96 -5.71
C THR A 99 13.69 -10.45 -6.50
N GLY A 100 14.84 -10.50 -5.83
CA GLY A 100 16.08 -11.06 -6.36
C GLY A 100 16.17 -12.58 -6.27
#